data_AF-A0A358WD08-F1
#
_entry.id   AF-A0A358WD08-F1
#
_cell.length_a   1.000
_cell.length_b   1.000
_cell.length_c   1.000
_cell.angle_alpha   90.00
_cell.angle_beta   90.00
_cell.angle_gamma   90.00
#
_symmetry.space_group_name_H-M   'P 1'
#
loop_
_entity.id
_entity.type
_entity.pdbx_description
1 polymer ?
#
loop_
_entity_poly.entity_id
_entity_poly.type
_entity_poly.pdbx_seq_one_letter_code
_entity_poly.pdbx_strand_id
1 'polypeptide(L)'
;MKISENCYKLENTANPISPNVFCADPTGVEYNGRLYIYGTNDHQEYEAVGDDGKNDYVHIKSIVMLSTDDMVNWEYHGFIDIAKIAPWIVNSWAPSVTSRVEADGKT
;
A
#
# COMPACT_ATOMS: atom_id res chain seq x y z
N MET A 1 -2.92 -10.52 -9.97
CA MET A 1 -3.45 -10.18 -8.65
C MET A 1 -4.32 -11.31 -8.14
N LYS A 2 -3.73 -12.17 -7.30
CA LYS A 2 -4.46 -13.20 -6.56
C LYS A 2 -5.05 -12.59 -5.29
N ILE A 3 -6.35 -12.30 -5.28
CA ILE A 3 -7.02 -11.67 -4.13
C ILE A 3 -7.62 -12.74 -3.21
N SER A 4 -7.54 -12.54 -1.89
CA SER A 4 -8.19 -13.41 -0.91
C SER A 4 -9.71 -13.39 -1.05
N GLU A 5 -10.35 -14.56 -1.03
CA GLU A 5 -11.82 -14.70 -0.94
C GLU A 5 -12.34 -14.74 0.51
N ASN A 6 -11.43 -14.81 1.49
CA ASN A 6 -11.80 -14.83 2.91
C ASN A 6 -12.23 -13.43 3.39
N CYS A 7 -13.30 -13.40 4.20
CA CYS A 7 -13.83 -12.17 4.80
C CYS A 7 -13.06 -11.82 6.09
N TYR A 8 -11.94 -11.08 5.95
CA TYR A 8 -11.15 -10.62 7.10
C TYR A 8 -11.62 -9.29 7.69
N LYS A 9 -12.44 -8.51 6.97
CA LYS A 9 -13.08 -7.28 7.44
C LYS A 9 -14.59 -7.47 7.43
N LEU A 10 -15.19 -7.58 8.60
CA LEU A 10 -16.64 -7.74 8.76
C LEU A 10 -17.36 -6.40 8.58
N GLU A 11 -18.63 -6.42 8.18
CA GLU A 11 -19.44 -5.21 7.92
C GLU A 11 -19.52 -4.24 9.11
N ASN A 12 -19.41 -4.75 10.33
CA ASN A 12 -19.44 -3.96 11.57
C ASN A 12 -18.04 -3.66 12.14
N THR A 13 -16.99 -3.81 11.34
CA THR A 13 -15.60 -3.58 11.76
C THR A 13 -14.87 -2.66 10.78
N ALA A 14 -13.99 -1.81 11.32
CA ALA A 14 -13.15 -0.92 10.50
C ALA A 14 -11.79 -1.54 10.12
N ASN A 15 -11.43 -2.69 10.72
CA ASN A 15 -10.12 -3.33 10.58
C ASN A 15 -10.23 -4.77 10.06
N PRO A 16 -9.23 -5.25 9.29
CA PRO A 16 -8.13 -4.48 8.69
C PRO A 16 -8.68 -3.49 7.65
N ILE A 17 -7.95 -2.41 7.36
CA ILE A 17 -8.43 -1.38 6.42
C ILE A 17 -8.60 -1.94 4.99
N SER A 18 -7.80 -2.94 4.63
CA SER A 18 -7.89 -3.72 3.39
C SER A 18 -7.76 -5.22 3.69
N PRO A 19 -8.80 -6.04 3.44
CA PRO A 19 -8.71 -7.50 3.53
C PRO A 19 -8.17 -8.17 2.26
N ASN A 20 -8.05 -7.41 1.16
CA ASN A 20 -7.79 -7.94 -0.19
C ASN A 20 -6.33 -7.83 -0.61
N VAL A 21 -5.60 -6.85 -0.07
CA VAL A 21 -4.21 -6.55 -0.44
C VAL A 21 -3.36 -6.58 0.81
N PHE A 22 -2.34 -7.43 0.81
CA PHE A 22 -1.37 -7.47 1.90
C PHE A 22 -0.46 -6.25 1.84
N CYS A 23 -0.47 -5.48 2.93
CA CYS A 23 0.20 -4.21 3.04
C CYS A 23 0.85 -4.12 4.43
N ALA A 24 2.15 -3.83 4.48
CA ALA A 24 2.91 -3.66 5.71
C ALA A 24 3.45 -2.22 5.85
N ASP A 25 3.99 -1.90 7.03
CA ASP A 25 4.67 -0.64 7.34
C ASP A 25 3.92 0.63 6.89
N PRO A 26 2.64 0.81 7.25
CA PRO A 26 1.85 1.93 6.74
C PRO A 26 2.34 3.27 7.31
N THR A 27 2.54 4.25 6.42
CA THR A 27 2.64 5.68 6.76
C THR A 27 1.47 6.43 6.12
N GLY A 28 0.91 7.40 6.85
CA GLY A 28 -0.18 8.24 6.38
C GLY A 28 0.19 9.70 6.16
N VAL A 29 -0.46 10.34 5.19
CA VAL A 29 -0.48 11.80 5.03
C VAL A 29 -1.92 12.26 4.81
N GLU A 30 -2.34 13.28 5.54
CA GLU A 30 -3.60 13.98 5.28
C GLU A 30 -3.37 15.01 4.17
N TYR A 31 -4.29 15.07 3.22
CA TYR A 31 -4.28 16.06 2.16
C TYR A 31 -5.72 16.37 1.72
N ASN A 32 -6.11 17.65 1.84
CA ASN A 32 -7.41 18.18 1.40
C ASN A 32 -8.63 17.40 1.93
N GLY A 33 -8.60 17.03 3.21
CA GLY A 33 -9.69 16.33 3.89
C GLY A 33 -9.70 14.81 3.67
N ARG A 34 -8.68 14.25 3.01
CA ARG A 34 -8.53 12.79 2.83
C ARG A 34 -7.24 12.31 3.48
N LEU A 35 -7.31 11.15 4.12
CA LEU A 35 -6.12 10.43 4.59
C LEU A 35 -5.65 9.47 3.51
N TYR A 36 -4.39 9.60 3.09
CA TYR A 36 -3.72 8.68 2.18
C TYR A 36 -2.74 7.81 2.97
N ILE A 37 -2.82 6.50 2.79
CA ILE A 37 -1.93 5.51 3.39
C ILE A 37 -1.05 4.90 2.30
N TYR A 38 0.25 4.84 2.59
CA TYR A 38 1.28 4.23 1.76
C TYR A 38 1.93 3.12 2.57
N GLY A 39 2.12 1.94 1.96
CA GLY A 39 2.75 0.83 2.66
C GLY A 39 3.51 -0.11 1.73
N THR A 40 4.37 -0.93 2.34
CA THR A 40 5.13 -1.99 1.67
C THR A 40 4.16 -2.96 0.97
N ASN A 41 4.38 -3.24 -0.32
CA ASN A 41 3.54 -4.17 -1.08
C ASN A 41 3.89 -5.65 -0.82
N ASP A 42 3.60 -6.13 0.39
CA ASP A 42 3.76 -7.55 0.76
C ASP A 42 2.94 -8.49 -0.14
N HIS A 43 1.91 -7.99 -0.81
CA HIS A 43 1.16 -8.77 -1.79
C HIS A 43 2.01 -9.17 -2.99
N GLN A 44 2.96 -8.32 -3.41
CA GLN A 44 3.91 -8.66 -4.48
C GLN A 44 4.81 -9.84 -4.09
N GLU A 45 5.23 -9.88 -2.83
CA GLU A 45 5.97 -11.01 -2.29
C GLU A 45 5.12 -12.28 -2.33
N TYR A 46 3.90 -12.22 -1.78
CA TYR A 46 2.95 -13.32 -1.78
C TYR A 46 2.68 -13.87 -3.20
N GLU A 47 2.52 -13.00 -4.20
CA GLU A 47 2.36 -13.43 -5.59
C GLU A 47 3.60 -14.14 -6.15
N ALA A 48 4.80 -13.76 -5.70
CA ALA A 48 6.05 -14.38 -6.14
C ALA A 48 6.31 -15.74 -5.47
N VAL A 49 6.00 -15.88 -4.18
CA VAL A 49 6.34 -17.07 -3.39
C VAL A 49 5.19 -18.07 -3.23
N GLY A 50 3.93 -17.63 -3.40
CA GLY A 50 2.73 -18.47 -3.30
C GLY A 50 2.22 -18.70 -1.87
N ASP A 51 1.16 -19.52 -1.73
CA ASP A 51 0.43 -19.73 -0.47
C ASP A 51 1.27 -20.34 0.66
N ASP A 52 2.14 -21.28 0.30
CA ASP A 52 3.07 -21.92 1.23
C ASP A 52 4.45 -21.25 1.26
N GLY A 53 4.59 -20.16 0.50
CA GLY A 53 5.82 -19.39 0.41
C GLY A 53 6.04 -18.55 1.66
N LYS A 54 7.31 -18.39 2.05
CA LYS A 54 7.68 -17.53 3.16
C LYS A 54 7.84 -16.10 2.66
N ASN A 55 7.23 -15.15 3.37
CA ASN A 55 7.53 -13.73 3.20
C ASN A 55 8.94 -13.44 3.75
N ASP A 56 9.92 -13.32 2.85
CA ASP A 56 11.28 -12.87 3.17
C ASP A 56 11.60 -11.48 2.56
N TYR A 57 10.57 -10.84 2.00
CA TYR A 57 10.52 -9.46 1.53
C TYR A 57 11.34 -9.16 0.26
N VAL A 58 12.00 -10.16 -0.35
CA VAL A 58 13.02 -9.94 -1.39
C VAL A 58 12.47 -9.54 -2.75
N HIS A 59 11.19 -9.77 -3.03
CA HIS A 59 10.56 -9.43 -4.31
C HIS A 59 9.87 -8.05 -4.31
N ILE A 60 9.81 -7.37 -3.16
CA ILE A 60 9.02 -6.15 -2.99
C ILE A 60 9.76 -4.93 -3.59
N LYS A 61 9.18 -4.40 -4.66
CA LYS A 61 9.68 -3.25 -5.44
C LYS A 61 8.61 -2.22 -5.76
N SER A 62 7.49 -2.29 -5.05
CA SER A 62 6.35 -1.40 -5.22
C SER A 62 5.74 -1.02 -3.87
N ILE A 63 5.01 0.10 -3.86
CA ILE A 63 4.33 0.64 -2.67
C ILE A 63 2.83 0.68 -2.92
N VAL A 64 2.02 0.16 -1.99
CA VAL A 64 0.54 0.17 -2.03
C VAL A 64 0.03 1.56 -1.66
N MET A 65 -1.06 2.00 -2.30
CA MET A 65 -1.74 3.26 -2.00
C MET A 65 -3.23 3.05 -1.71
N LEU A 66 -3.68 3.56 -0.55
CA LEU A 66 -5.07 3.55 -0.11
C LEU A 66 -5.48 4.97 0.33
N SER A 67 -6.75 5.33 0.23
CA SER A 67 -7.24 6.58 0.83
C SER A 67 -8.65 6.48 1.40
N THR A 68 -8.98 7.37 2.33
CA THR A 68 -10.32 7.48 2.92
C THR A 68 -10.63 8.93 3.31
N ASP A 69 -11.91 9.29 3.34
CA ASP A 69 -12.43 10.52 3.95
C ASP A 69 -13.31 10.26 5.19
N ASP A 70 -13.61 8.99 5.51
CA ASP A 70 -14.51 8.61 6.60
C ASP A 70 -13.96 7.52 7.54
N MET A 71 -12.71 7.06 7.29
CA MET A 71 -11.99 6.02 8.03
C MET A 71 -12.59 4.61 7.94
N VAL A 72 -13.64 4.41 7.14
CA VAL A 72 -14.36 3.13 7.00
C VAL A 72 -14.28 2.62 5.55
N ASN A 73 -14.58 3.49 4.60
CA ASN A 73 -14.54 3.25 3.16
C ASN A 73 -13.16 3.63 2.63
N TRP A 74 -12.46 2.65 2.08
CA TRP A 74 -11.10 2.80 1.59
C TRP A 74 -11.05 2.61 0.08
N GLU A 75 -10.56 3.61 -0.62
CA GLU A 75 -10.28 3.57 -2.06
C GLU A 75 -8.88 3.00 -2.29
N TYR A 76 -8.77 2.02 -3.19
CA TYR A 76 -7.50 1.45 -3.62
C TYR A 76 -7.01 2.14 -4.90
N HIS A 77 -5.85 2.79 -4.81
CA HIS A 77 -5.25 3.55 -5.91
C HIS A 77 -4.24 2.72 -6.73
N GLY A 78 -4.09 1.44 -6.41
CA GLY A 78 -3.06 0.59 -7.01
C GLY A 78 -1.75 0.62 -6.23
N PHE A 79 -0.65 0.56 -6.97
CA PHE A 79 0.69 0.59 -6.43
C PHE A 79 1.60 1.49 -7.26
N ILE A 80 2.59 2.10 -6.60
CA ILE A 80 3.67 2.83 -7.23
C ILE A 80 4.79 1.84 -7.57
N ASP A 81 5.13 1.74 -8.84
CA ASP A 81 6.23 0.91 -9.33
C ASP A 81 7.58 1.62 -9.10
N ILE A 82 8.16 1.40 -7.91
CA ILE A 82 9.41 2.08 -7.52
C ILE A 82 10.58 1.60 -8.38
N ALA A 83 10.59 0.35 -8.84
CA ALA A 83 11.66 -0.14 -9.73
C ALA A 83 11.76 0.66 -11.04
N LYS A 84 10.64 1.18 -11.57
CA LYS A 84 10.66 2.07 -12.74
C LYS A 84 11.19 3.46 -12.43
N ILE A 85 10.95 3.96 -11.21
CA ILE A 85 11.31 5.33 -10.80
C ILE A 85 12.77 5.39 -10.32
N ALA A 86 13.20 4.37 -9.57
CA ALA A 86 14.52 4.25 -8.97
C ALA A 86 15.15 2.90 -9.37
N PRO A 87 15.68 2.77 -10.60
CA PRO A 87 16.15 1.48 -11.15
C PRO A 87 17.36 0.88 -10.44
N TRP A 88 18.01 1.62 -9.53
CA TRP A 88 19.15 1.16 -8.75
C TRP A 88 18.76 0.46 -7.44
N ILE A 89 17.48 0.42 -7.07
CA ILE A 89 17.05 -0.23 -5.82
C ILE A 89 17.08 -1.75 -5.93
N VAL A 90 17.35 -2.41 -4.81
CA VAL A 90 17.08 -3.85 -4.67
C VAL A 90 15.62 -4.07 -4.26
N ASN A 91 15.12 -3.29 -3.30
CA ASN A 91 13.78 -3.39 -2.73
C ASN A 91 13.23 -1.99 -2.35
N SER A 92 11.92 -1.91 -2.12
CA SER A 92 11.24 -0.71 -1.60
C SER A 92 10.38 -1.06 -0.39
N TRP A 93 10.88 -0.75 0.81
CA TRP A 93 10.24 -1.08 2.09
C TRP A 93 9.98 0.16 2.93
N ALA A 94 9.01 0.05 3.85
CA ALA A 94 8.70 1.01 4.90
C ALA A 94 8.67 2.47 4.40
N PRO A 95 7.75 2.79 3.48
CA PRO A 95 7.69 4.13 2.90
C PRO A 95 7.35 5.16 3.98
N SER A 96 7.87 6.36 3.79
CA SER A 96 7.36 7.57 4.44
C SER A 96 6.91 8.55 3.36
N VAL A 97 5.95 9.41 3.70
CA VAL A 97 5.36 10.36 2.77
C VAL A 97 5.21 11.73 3.45
N THR A 98 5.41 12.78 2.68
CA THR A 98 5.10 14.15 3.06
C THR A 98 4.37 14.83 1.93
N SER A 99 3.43 15.72 2.27
CA SER A 99 2.77 16.59 1.31
C SER A 99 3.48 17.94 1.32
N ARG A 100 3.89 18.40 0.13
CA ARG A 100 4.57 19.68 -0.08
C ARG A 100 4.08 20.29 -1.38
N VAL A 101 3.76 21.57 -1.34
CA VAL A 101 3.55 22.35 -2.56
C VAL A 101 4.91 22.62 -3.22
N GLU A 102 5.05 22.18 -4.45
CA GLU A 102 6.23 22.37 -5.30
C GLU A 102 6.17 23.71 -6.06
N ALA A 103 7.27 24.07 -6.74
CA ALA A 103 7.39 25.34 -7.45
C ALA A 103 6.37 25.53 -8.58
N ASP A 104 5.79 24.44 -9.10
CA ASP A 104 4.73 24.46 -10.10
C ASP A 104 3.31 24.59 -9.50
N GLY A 105 3.23 24.78 -8.18
CA GLY A 105 1.98 24.93 -7.44
C GLY A 105 1.21 23.62 -7.25
N LYS A 106 1.79 22.49 -7.61
CA LYS A 106 1.22 21.16 -7.36
C LYS A 106 1.78 20.58 -6.07
N THR A 107 1.08 19.59 -5.57
CA THR A 107 1.52 18.70 -4.50
C THR A 107 1.81 17.34 -5.10
#